data_AF-A0A961SV36-F1
#
_entry.id   AF-A0A961SV36-F1
#
_cell.length_a   1.000
_cell.length_b   1.000
_cell.length_c   1.000
_cell.angle_alpha   90.00
_cell.angle_beta   90.00
_cell.angle_gamma   90.00
#
_symmetry.space_group_name_H-M   'P 1'
#
loop_
_entity.id
_entity.type
_entity.pdbx_description
1 polymer ?
#
loop_
_entity_poly.entity_id
_entity_poly.type
_entity_poly.pdbx_seq_one_letter_code
_entity_poly.pdbx_strand_id
1 'polypeptide(L)'
;PPGGWPEALRKKVLKGEEPYTVRPGSLLPDADLDRERADIETRLERKVTDFEFASYLMYPKVFTDFAVAVEQYGPVSTLPTPAYFY
;
A
#
# COMPACT_ATOMS: atom_id res chain seq x y z
N PRO A 1 20.51 -12.10 2.75
CA PRO A 1 21.21 -12.82 1.65
C PRO A 1 22.00 -14.00 2.22
N PRO A 2 22.42 -14.99 1.41
CA PRO A 2 23.10 -16.20 1.91
C PRO A 2 24.35 -15.94 2.78
N GLY A 3 25.04 -14.82 2.60
CA GLY A 3 26.19 -14.39 3.42
C GLY A 3 25.91 -13.25 4.43
N GLY A 4 24.64 -12.87 4.63
CA GLY A 4 24.28 -11.74 5.49
C GLY A 4 24.69 -10.36 4.94
N TRP A 5 24.45 -9.31 5.73
CA TRP A 5 24.84 -7.96 5.39
C TRP A 5 26.24 -7.63 5.96
N PRO A 6 27.12 -6.91 5.23
CA PRO A 6 28.44 -6.54 5.74
C PRO A 6 28.37 -5.71 7.04
N GLU A 7 29.02 -6.18 8.10
CA GLU A 7 28.84 -5.64 9.45
C GLU A 7 29.30 -4.18 9.59
N ALA A 8 30.47 -3.83 9.04
CA ALA A 8 30.99 -2.46 9.11
C ALA A 8 30.08 -1.44 8.41
N LEU A 9 29.55 -1.80 7.24
CA LEU A 9 28.60 -0.97 6.49
C LEU A 9 27.28 -0.85 7.24
N ARG A 10 26.74 -1.99 7.69
CA ARG A 10 25.48 -2.06 8.44
C ARG A 10 25.53 -1.19 9.70
N LYS A 11 26.58 -1.32 10.53
CA LYS A 11 26.74 -0.53 11.77
C LYS A 11 26.81 0.97 11.50
N LYS A 12 27.49 1.38 10.42
CA LYS A 12 27.58 2.79 10.02
C LYS A 12 26.23 3.37 9.56
N VAL A 13 25.44 2.58 8.82
CA VAL A 13 24.13 3.00 8.29
C VAL A 13 23.05 3.02 9.37
N LEU A 14 23.01 2.01 10.25
CA LEU A 14 21.97 1.87 11.27
C LEU A 14 22.12 2.84 12.45
N LYS A 15 23.27 3.48 12.64
CA LYS A 15 23.51 4.51 13.69
C LYS A 15 23.08 4.08 15.11
N GLY A 16 23.13 2.79 15.42
CA GLY A 16 22.74 2.23 16.72
C GLY A 16 21.40 1.51 16.74
N GLU A 17 20.65 1.48 15.65
CA GLU A 17 19.47 0.62 15.51
C GLU A 17 19.87 -0.86 15.39
N GLU A 18 19.19 -1.74 16.12
CA GLU A 18 19.48 -3.17 16.16
C GLU A 18 18.93 -3.87 14.89
N PRO A 19 19.79 -4.56 14.11
CA PRO A 19 19.34 -5.31 12.96
C PRO A 19 18.68 -6.64 13.38
N TYR A 20 17.73 -7.11 12.58
CA TYR A 20 17.19 -8.45 12.70
C TYR A 20 17.60 -9.33 11.49
N THR A 21 17.59 -10.65 11.68
CA THR A 21 17.95 -11.65 10.66
C THR A 21 16.80 -12.62 10.35
N VAL A 22 15.71 -12.53 11.09
CA VAL A 22 14.50 -13.32 10.89
C VAL A 22 13.71 -12.82 9.68
N ARG A 23 12.70 -13.59 9.25
CA ARG A 23 11.78 -13.18 8.18
C ARG A 23 11.04 -11.90 8.63
N PRO A 24 11.11 -10.76 7.91
CA PRO A 24 10.47 -9.51 8.34
C PRO A 24 8.99 -9.67 8.71
N GLY A 25 8.24 -10.44 7.92
CA GLY A 25 6.82 -10.70 8.18
C GLY A 25 6.52 -11.51 9.45
N SER A 26 7.50 -12.14 10.10
CA SER A 26 7.27 -12.77 11.42
C SER A 26 7.30 -11.77 12.58
N LEU A 27 7.73 -10.52 12.33
CA LEU A 27 7.74 -9.44 13.31
C LEU A 27 6.48 -8.57 13.20
N LEU A 28 5.73 -8.71 12.11
CA LEU A 28 4.51 -7.97 11.88
C LEU A 28 3.33 -8.68 12.57
N PRO A 29 2.45 -7.93 13.26
CA PRO A 29 1.18 -8.49 13.70
C PRO A 29 0.28 -8.79 12.48
N ASP A 30 -0.64 -9.73 12.66
CA ASP A 30 -1.68 -9.98 11.67
C ASP A 30 -2.54 -8.73 11.50
N ALA A 31 -2.88 -8.41 10.25
CA ALA A 31 -3.75 -7.28 9.95
C ALA A 31 -5.20 -7.61 10.32
N ASP A 32 -5.90 -6.63 10.90
CA ASP A 32 -7.34 -6.70 11.17
C ASP A 32 -8.10 -6.33 9.91
N LEU A 33 -8.42 -7.32 9.08
CA LEU A 33 -9.04 -7.10 7.77
C LEU A 33 -10.44 -6.49 7.87
N ASP A 34 -11.20 -6.83 8.90
CA ASP A 34 -12.57 -6.32 9.07
C ASP A 34 -12.54 -4.84 9.45
N ARG A 35 -11.63 -4.45 10.35
CA ARG A 35 -11.43 -3.05 10.72
C ARG A 35 -10.93 -2.22 9.54
N GLU A 36 -9.88 -2.66 8.85
CA GLU A 36 -9.33 -1.93 7.70
C GLU A 36 -10.35 -1.78 6.57
N ARG A 37 -11.22 -2.79 6.37
CA ARG A 37 -12.32 -2.72 5.39
C ARG A 37 -13.35 -1.67 5.81
N ALA A 38 -13.74 -1.65 7.09
CA ALA A 38 -14.66 -0.65 7.61
C ALA A 38 -14.10 0.78 7.50
N ASP A 39 -12.81 0.96 7.74
CA ASP A 39 -12.14 2.26 7.65
C ASP A 39 -12.17 2.83 6.22
N ILE A 40 -11.83 2.01 5.22
CA ILE A 40 -11.85 2.47 3.82
C ILE A 40 -13.29 2.68 3.30
N GLU A 41 -14.24 1.84 3.68
CA GLU A 41 -15.65 2.00 3.29
C GLU A 41 -16.27 3.26 3.91
N THR A 42 -15.90 3.58 5.15
CA THR A 42 -16.33 4.83 5.81
C THR A 42 -15.74 6.03 5.09
N ARG A 43 -14.46 5.96 4.72
CA ARG A 43 -13.75 7.07 4.07
C ARG A 43 -14.22 7.35 2.65
N LEU A 44 -14.66 6.32 1.91
CA LEU A 44 -15.22 6.45 0.56
C LEU A 44 -16.75 6.54 0.55
N GLU A 45 -17.40 6.51 1.72
CA GLU A 45 -18.85 6.54 1.90
C GLU A 45 -19.61 5.49 1.06
N ARG A 46 -18.94 4.36 0.74
CA ARG A 46 -19.50 3.28 -0.08
C ARG A 46 -18.85 1.94 0.26
N LYS A 47 -19.51 0.86 -0.13
CA LYS A 47 -18.92 -0.48 -0.09
C LYS A 47 -17.82 -0.63 -1.14
N VAL A 48 -16.77 -1.37 -0.79
CA VAL A 48 -15.68 -1.73 -1.70
C VAL A 48 -15.74 -3.21 -2.06
N THR A 49 -15.32 -3.54 -3.27
CA THR A 49 -15.10 -4.92 -3.69
C THR A 49 -13.81 -5.48 -3.06
N ASP A 50 -13.65 -6.81 -3.07
CA ASP A 50 -12.44 -7.43 -2.52
C ASP A 50 -11.18 -7.06 -3.33
N PHE A 51 -11.32 -6.78 -4.63
CA PHE A 51 -10.20 -6.30 -5.46
C PHE A 51 -9.78 -4.87 -5.08
N GLU A 52 -10.75 -3.99 -4.82
CA GLU A 52 -10.50 -2.64 -4.31
C GLU A 52 -9.87 -2.69 -2.92
N PHE A 53 -10.36 -3.57 -2.05
CA PHE A 53 -9.80 -3.76 -0.72
C PHE A 53 -8.37 -4.30 -0.76
N ALA A 54 -8.08 -5.27 -1.64
CA ALA A 54 -6.71 -5.73 -1.87
C ALA A 54 -5.80 -4.59 -2.37
N SER A 55 -6.31 -3.74 -3.27
CA SER A 55 -5.59 -2.55 -3.75
C SER A 55 -5.29 -1.56 -2.62
N TYR A 56 -6.25 -1.36 -1.72
CA TYR A 56 -6.08 -0.54 -0.52
C TYR A 56 -5.03 -1.12 0.43
N LEU A 57 -5.06 -2.42 0.72
CA LEU A 57 -4.08 -3.07 1.60
C LEU A 57 -2.65 -2.95 1.07
N MET A 58 -2.47 -2.97 -0.25
CA MET A 58 -1.15 -2.82 -0.87
C MET A 58 -0.71 -1.35 -0.96
N TYR A 59 -1.64 -0.45 -1.28
CA TYR A 59 -1.35 0.96 -1.53
C TYR A 59 -2.47 1.88 -1.02
N PRO A 60 -2.59 2.09 0.30
CA PRO A 60 -3.76 2.73 0.91
C PRO A 60 -3.95 4.17 0.43
N LYS A 61 -2.87 4.94 0.37
CA LYS A 61 -2.91 6.33 -0.14
C LYS A 61 -3.24 6.38 -1.63
N VAL A 62 -2.54 5.59 -2.45
CA VAL A 62 -2.71 5.62 -3.92
C VAL A 62 -4.13 5.19 -4.30
N PHE A 63 -4.65 4.13 -3.68
CA PHE A 63 -6.00 3.67 -3.92
C PHE A 63 -7.05 4.71 -3.50
N THR A 64 -6.88 5.33 -2.32
CA THR A 64 -7.81 6.37 -1.86
C THR A 64 -7.84 7.56 -2.81
N ASP A 65 -6.66 8.06 -3.22
CA ASP A 65 -6.54 9.16 -4.17
C ASP A 65 -7.17 8.80 -5.52
N PHE A 66 -6.97 7.57 -6.00
CA PHE A 66 -7.58 7.05 -7.24
C PHE A 66 -9.10 6.93 -7.14
N ALA A 67 -9.65 6.41 -6.03
CA ALA A 67 -11.09 6.24 -5.85
C ALA A 67 -11.84 7.58 -5.89
N VAL A 68 -11.27 8.62 -5.25
CA VAL A 68 -11.80 9.99 -5.31
C VAL A 68 -11.73 10.55 -6.73
N ALA A 69 -10.64 10.28 -7.46
CA ALA A 69 -10.53 10.71 -8.86
C ALA A 69 -11.56 10.03 -9.77
N VAL A 70 -11.84 8.74 -9.56
CA VAL A 70 -12.89 8.02 -10.31
C VAL A 70 -14.27 8.59 -10.00
N GLU A 71 -14.54 8.96 -8.76
CA GLU A 71 -15.81 9.62 -8.39
C GLU A 71 -15.96 10.98 -9.07
N GLN A 72 -14.88 11.76 -9.14
CA GLN A 72 -14.89 13.08 -9.75
C GLN A 72 -14.96 13.06 -11.30
N TYR A 73 -14.18 12.19 -11.94
CA TYR A 73 -13.97 12.20 -13.40
C TYR A 73 -14.66 11.05 -14.14
N GLY A 74 -15.22 10.08 -13.42
CA GLY A 74 -15.82 8.89 -14.02
C GLY A 74 -14.80 7.96 -14.68
N PRO A 75 -15.23 7.11 -15.64
CA PRO A 75 -14.38 6.07 -16.24
C PRO A 75 -13.44 6.63 -17.32
N VAL A 76 -12.49 7.48 -16.94
CA VAL A 76 -11.52 8.10 -17.86
C VAL A 76 -10.63 7.09 -18.60
N SER A 77 -10.57 5.84 -18.14
CA SER A 77 -9.86 4.75 -18.81
C SER A 77 -10.45 4.37 -20.18
N THR A 78 -11.70 4.76 -20.48
CA THR A 78 -12.31 4.50 -21.79
C THR A 78 -11.97 5.57 -22.84
N LEU A 79 -11.32 6.66 -22.43
CA LEU A 79 -10.91 7.72 -23.34
C LEU A 79 -9.73 7.24 -24.22
N PRO A 80 -9.71 7.62 -25.51
CA PRO A 80 -8.51 7.46 -26.32
C PRO A 80 -7.31 8.15 -25.67
N THR A 81 -6.13 7.53 -25.75
CA THR A 81 -4.91 8.04 -25.08
C THR A 81 -4.60 9.52 -25.36
N PRO A 82 -4.73 10.05 -26.59
CA PRO A 82 -4.50 11.47 -26.81
C PRO A 82 -5.47 12.37 -26.02
N ALA A 83 -6.75 12.00 -25.94
CA ALA A 83 -7.78 12.77 -25.22
C ALA A 83 -7.68 12.64 -23.69
N TYR A 84 -7.02 11.59 -23.20
CA TYR A 84 -6.70 11.46 -21.77
C TYR A 84 -5.58 12.43 -21.35
N PHE A 85 -4.60 12.67 -22.22
CA PHE A 85 -3.42 13.48 -21.90
C PHE A 85 -3.52 14.95 -22.35
N TYR A 86 -4.32 15.27 -23.37
CA TYR A 86 -4.44 16.60 -23.99
C TYR A 86 -5.89 16.97 -24.24
#